data_AF-S3WXY0-F1
#
_entry.id   AF-S3WXY0-F1
#
_cell.length_a   1.000
_cell.length_b   1.000
_cell.length_c   1.000
_cell.angle_alpha   90.00
_cell.angle_beta   90.00
_cell.angle_gamma   90.00
#
_symmetry.space_group_name_H-M   'P 1'
#
loop_
_entity.id
_entity.type
_entity.pdbx_description
1 polymer ?
#
loop_
_entity_poly.entity_id
_entity_poly.type
_entity_poly.pdbx_seq_one_letter_code
_entity_poly.pdbx_strand_id
1 'polypeptide(L)'
;MNLSKVITDLESTEIQGFFARMCARRLEVLHLPRDLSHQDPDAFQKTLRTLLSRLLARHSADLMANMHDELLKDEPKEITDFLEAQLAKCNPDAVVHREDWRFPDRADGRDQTRLVHVALRNKTVETVEVAGCFDRGGRWVGNAIMQALNQALERRESDVKHLFERYPVAPVTPADREELLERIRALR
;
A
#
# COMPACT_ATOMS: atom_id res chain seq x y z
N MET A 1 -12.70 -11.83 -5.53
CA MET A 1 -11.25 -11.80 -5.18
C MET A 1 -11.08 -11.98 -3.68
N ASN A 2 -10.30 -12.97 -3.25
CA ASN A 2 -10.07 -13.22 -1.83
C ASN A 2 -8.72 -12.61 -1.39
N LEU A 3 -8.71 -11.29 -1.19
CA LEU A 3 -7.52 -10.55 -0.75
C LEU A 3 -7.13 -10.87 0.71
N SER A 4 -7.96 -11.59 1.46
CA SER A 4 -7.71 -11.92 2.87
C SER A 4 -6.56 -12.91 3.09
N LYS A 5 -5.95 -13.40 2.01
CA LYS A 5 -4.86 -14.39 2.05
C LYS A 5 -3.48 -13.79 1.77
N VAL A 6 -3.40 -12.54 1.31
CA VAL A 6 -2.11 -11.90 1.02
C VAL A 6 -1.50 -11.45 2.34
N ILE A 7 -0.40 -12.09 2.71
CA ILE A 7 0.36 -11.83 3.92
C ILE A 7 1.76 -11.39 3.51
N THR A 8 2.23 -10.27 4.07
CA THR A 8 3.58 -9.77 3.83
C THR A 8 4.25 -9.48 5.15
N ASP A 9 5.38 -10.13 5.38
CA ASP A 9 6.21 -9.95 6.56
C ASP A 9 7.47 -9.12 6.24
N LEU A 10 7.88 -8.32 7.21
CA LEU A 10 9.14 -7.59 7.19
C LEU A 10 9.83 -7.69 8.54
N GLU A 11 11.04 -8.23 8.52
CA GLU A 11 12.00 -8.18 9.61
C GLU A 11 13.12 -7.21 9.26
N SER A 12 13.69 -6.55 10.26
CA SER A 12 14.84 -5.68 10.06
C SER A 12 15.73 -5.66 11.30
N THR A 13 17.04 -5.51 11.05
CA THR A 13 18.04 -5.30 12.08
C THR A 13 18.31 -3.82 12.36
N GLU A 14 17.75 -2.90 11.57
CA GLU A 14 17.88 -1.43 11.77
C GLU A 14 17.21 -0.97 13.07
N ILE A 15 16.18 -1.69 13.52
CA ILE A 15 15.58 -1.57 14.84
C ILE A 15 15.61 -2.96 15.47
N GLN A 16 16.29 -3.12 16.61
CA GLN A 16 16.47 -4.43 17.23
C GLN A 16 15.13 -5.08 17.57
N GLY A 17 14.89 -6.29 17.04
CA GLY A 17 13.63 -7.01 17.26
C GLY A 17 12.45 -6.42 16.49
N PHE A 18 12.68 -5.65 15.43
CA PHE A 18 11.61 -5.19 14.56
C PHE A 18 11.02 -6.36 13.77
N PHE A 19 9.70 -6.48 13.86
CA PHE A 19 8.91 -7.37 13.01
C PHE A 19 7.60 -6.67 12.68
N ALA A 20 7.18 -6.71 11.42
CA ALA A 20 5.89 -6.19 11.00
C ALA A 20 5.20 -7.14 10.02
N ARG A 21 3.89 -7.31 10.18
CA ARG A 21 3.05 -8.15 9.33
C ARG A 21 1.86 -7.38 8.80
N MET A 22 1.76 -7.30 7.49
CA MET A 22 0.56 -6.89 6.79
C MET A 22 -0.27 -8.11 6.41
N CYS A 23 -1.58 -8.04 6.63
CA CYS A 23 -2.55 -8.99 6.11
C CYS A 23 -3.64 -8.22 5.36
N ALA A 24 -3.91 -8.62 4.13
CA ALA A 24 -4.87 -7.99 3.23
C ALA A 24 -4.62 -6.50 2.94
N ARG A 25 -5.05 -5.59 3.81
CA ARG A 25 -4.81 -4.13 3.68
C ARG A 25 -4.50 -3.49 5.03
N ARG A 26 -4.22 -4.29 6.06
CA ARG A 26 -4.05 -3.85 7.44
C ARG A 26 -2.70 -4.30 7.99
N LEU A 27 -2.12 -3.45 8.83
CA LEU A 27 -1.01 -3.83 9.69
C LEU A 27 -1.58 -4.57 10.91
N GLU A 28 -1.30 -5.86 11.00
CA GLU A 28 -1.80 -6.75 12.05
C GLU A 28 -0.81 -6.96 13.19
N VAL A 29 0.49 -6.90 12.89
CA VAL A 29 1.55 -7.03 13.89
C VAL A 29 2.59 -5.96 13.66
N LEU A 30 3.00 -5.30 14.73
CA LEU A 30 4.19 -4.47 14.80
C LEU A 30 4.90 -4.74 16.14
N HIS A 31 6.02 -5.42 16.06
CA HIS A 31 6.92 -5.65 17.18
C HIS A 31 8.03 -4.60 17.17
N LEU A 32 8.26 -4.00 18.34
CA LEU A 32 9.31 -3.03 18.59
C LEU A 32 10.05 -3.45 19.88
N PRO A 33 11.33 -3.05 20.04
CA PRO A 33 12.09 -3.36 21.24
C PRO A 33 11.37 -2.85 22.50
N ARG A 34 11.42 -3.66 23.56
CA ARG A 34 10.67 -3.40 24.80
C ARG A 34 10.97 -2.02 25.38
N ASP A 35 12.24 -1.66 25.39
CA ASP A 35 12.72 -0.37 25.86
C ASP A 35 13.10 0.52 24.68
N LEU A 36 12.41 1.66 24.59
CA LEU A 36 12.66 2.70 23.60
C LEU A 36 13.21 3.98 24.26
N SER A 37 13.32 4.04 25.58
CA SER A 37 13.64 5.27 26.32
C SER A 37 15.04 5.81 26.01
N HIS A 38 15.97 4.92 25.64
CA HIS A 38 17.34 5.24 25.27
C HIS A 38 17.53 5.52 23.77
N GLN A 39 16.48 5.37 22.96
CA GLN A 39 16.55 5.64 21.53
C GLN A 39 16.47 7.15 21.28
N ASP A 40 17.25 7.63 20.31
CA ASP A 40 17.04 8.96 19.74
C ASP A 40 15.69 8.98 19.01
N PRO A 41 14.70 9.78 19.46
CA PRO A 41 13.36 9.78 18.88
C PRO A 41 13.36 10.07 17.38
N ASP A 42 14.19 11.01 16.92
CA ASP A 42 14.18 11.46 15.53
C ASP A 42 14.77 10.39 14.60
N ALA A 43 15.90 9.79 15.00
CA ALA A 43 16.49 8.67 14.29
C ALA A 43 15.54 7.46 14.24
N PHE A 44 14.93 7.11 15.38
CA PHE A 44 13.97 6.00 15.45
C PHE A 44 12.78 6.22 14.51
N GLN A 45 12.15 7.39 14.56
CA GLN A 45 11.00 7.73 13.72
C GLN A 45 11.34 7.71 12.23
N LYS A 46 12.52 8.22 11.85
CA LYS A 46 13.02 8.18 10.46
C LYS A 46 13.25 6.75 9.97
N THR A 47 13.86 5.90 10.79
CA THR A 47 14.09 4.48 10.46
C THR A 47 12.76 3.75 10.34
N LEU A 48 11.86 3.93 11.31
CA LEU A 48 10.54 3.31 11.30
C LEU A 48 9.72 3.72 10.07
N ARG A 49 9.72 5.00 9.70
CA ARG A 49 9.10 5.49 8.46
C ARG A 49 9.62 4.74 7.23
N THR A 50 10.93 4.54 7.16
CA THR A 50 11.58 3.85 6.04
C THR A 50 11.15 2.38 5.97
N LEU A 51 11.17 1.68 7.11
CA LEU A 51 10.76 0.28 7.21
C LEU A 51 9.28 0.08 6.86
N LEU A 52 8.39 0.91 7.41
CA LEU A 52 6.97 0.85 7.09
C LEU A 52 6.69 1.17 5.62
N SER A 53 7.43 2.11 5.03
CA SER A 53 7.33 2.40 3.59
C SER A 53 7.74 1.20 2.73
N ARG A 54 8.83 0.50 3.09
CA ARG A 54 9.26 -0.73 2.41
C ARG A 54 8.21 -1.83 2.54
N LEU A 55 7.64 -2.01 3.74
CA LEU A 55 6.58 -2.99 3.99
C LEU A 55 5.34 -2.70 3.13
N LEU A 56 4.86 -1.45 3.11
CA LEU A 56 3.70 -1.06 2.30
C LEU A 56 3.97 -1.23 0.80
N ALA A 57 5.16 -0.87 0.32
CA ALA A 57 5.54 -1.06 -1.07
C ALA A 57 5.53 -2.54 -1.45
N ARG A 58 6.19 -3.39 -0.66
CA ARG A 58 6.24 -4.84 -0.85
C ARG A 58 4.84 -5.46 -0.83
N HIS A 59 4.06 -5.15 0.19
CA HIS A 59 2.69 -5.67 0.32
C HIS A 59 1.80 -5.23 -0.84
N SER A 60 1.98 -3.99 -1.33
CA SER A 60 1.25 -3.55 -2.52
C SER A 60 1.64 -4.31 -3.79
N ALA A 61 2.90 -4.72 -3.91
CA ALA A 61 3.34 -5.55 -5.03
C ALA A 61 2.77 -6.96 -4.92
N ASP A 62 2.79 -7.56 -3.72
CA ASP A 62 2.20 -8.88 -3.46
C ASP A 62 0.69 -8.88 -3.73
N LEU A 63 -0.02 -7.82 -3.33
CA LEU A 63 -1.43 -7.63 -3.66
C LEU A 63 -1.64 -7.53 -5.16
N MET A 64 -0.89 -6.68 -5.86
CA MET A 64 -1.06 -6.50 -7.32
C MET A 64 -0.76 -7.80 -8.07
N ALA A 65 0.28 -8.55 -7.68
CA ALA A 65 0.58 -9.86 -8.25
C ALA A 65 -0.56 -10.85 -8.02
N ASN A 66 -1.11 -10.92 -6.79
CA ASN A 66 -2.25 -11.79 -6.52
C ASN A 66 -3.53 -11.35 -7.26
N MET A 67 -3.77 -10.04 -7.37
CA MET A 67 -4.89 -9.50 -8.15
C MET A 67 -4.75 -9.86 -9.62
N HIS A 68 -3.54 -9.72 -10.16
CA HIS A 68 -3.21 -10.08 -11.53
C HIS A 68 -3.47 -11.57 -11.76
N ASP A 69 -2.91 -12.45 -10.93
CA ASP A 69 -3.12 -13.90 -11.03
C ASP A 69 -4.61 -14.28 -10.99
N GLU A 70 -5.40 -13.66 -10.09
CA GLU A 70 -6.85 -13.92 -10.02
C GLU A 70 -7.61 -13.38 -11.23
N LEU A 71 -7.24 -12.22 -11.77
CA LEU A 71 -7.87 -11.62 -12.95
C LEU A 71 -7.55 -12.41 -14.22
N LEU A 72 -6.35 -12.99 -14.31
CA LEU A 72 -5.94 -13.77 -15.47
C LEU A 72 -6.45 -15.22 -15.46
N LYS A 73 -6.99 -15.73 -14.34
CA LYS A 73 -7.50 -17.11 -14.26
C LYS A 73 -8.57 -17.43 -15.30
N ASP A 74 -9.40 -16.43 -15.64
CA ASP A 74 -10.51 -16.59 -16.58
C ASP A 74 -10.22 -15.99 -17.97
N GLU A 75 -9.04 -15.40 -18.18
CA GLU A 75 -8.68 -14.77 -19.45
C GLU A 75 -7.86 -15.72 -20.34
N PRO A 76 -8.11 -15.76 -21.66
CA PRO A 76 -7.26 -16.49 -22.59
C PRO A 76 -5.82 -15.96 -22.52
N LYS A 77 -4.86 -16.87 -22.36
CA LYS A 77 -3.42 -16.56 -22.25
C LYS A 77 -2.90 -15.64 -23.36
N GLU A 78 -3.51 -15.68 -24.54
CA GLU A 78 -3.15 -14.82 -25.68
C GLU A 78 -3.46 -13.33 -25.46
N ILE A 79 -4.54 -13.03 -24.74
CA ILE A 79 -4.90 -11.65 -24.36
C ILE A 79 -3.92 -11.15 -23.30
N THR A 80 -3.60 -12.00 -22.32
CA THR A 80 -2.72 -11.65 -21.21
C THR A 80 -1.30 -11.39 -21.71
N ASP A 81 -0.76 -12.29 -22.54
CA ASP A 81 0.57 -12.17 -23.13
C ASP A 81 0.66 -10.92 -24.04
N PHE A 82 -0.41 -10.59 -24.78
CA PHE A 82 -0.46 -9.38 -25.61
C PHE A 82 -0.48 -8.11 -24.77
N LEU A 83 -1.33 -8.05 -23.73
CA LEU A 83 -1.42 -6.88 -22.85
C LEU A 83 -0.10 -6.67 -22.09
N GLU A 84 0.53 -7.74 -21.58
CA GLU A 84 1.85 -7.67 -20.95
C GLU A 84 2.91 -7.17 -21.94
N ALA A 85 2.92 -7.66 -23.19
CA ALA A 85 3.86 -7.20 -24.21
C ALA A 85 3.63 -5.74 -24.61
N GLN A 86 2.38 -5.25 -24.61
CA GLN A 86 2.06 -3.85 -24.86
C GLN A 86 2.44 -2.97 -23.66
N LEU A 87 2.15 -3.42 -22.44
CA LEU A 87 2.54 -2.73 -21.21
C LEU A 87 4.07 -2.64 -21.06
N ALA A 88 4.81 -3.68 -21.48
CA ALA A 88 6.27 -3.67 -21.51
C ALA A 88 6.85 -2.72 -22.58
N LYS A 89 6.09 -2.46 -23.67
CA LYS A 89 6.43 -1.45 -24.67
C LYS A 89 6.08 -0.04 -24.20
N CYS A 90 5.05 0.11 -23.38
CA CYS A 90 4.74 1.35 -22.70
C CYS A 90 5.83 1.64 -21.66
N ASN A 91 6.52 2.77 -21.81
CA ASN A 91 7.65 3.16 -20.98
C ASN A 91 7.29 3.11 -19.48
N PRO A 92 8.02 2.36 -18.61
CA PRO A 92 7.78 2.35 -17.16
C PRO A 92 8.00 3.72 -16.49
N ASP A 93 8.62 4.66 -17.21
CA ASP A 93 8.84 6.06 -16.81
C ASP A 93 7.75 7.02 -17.30
N ALA A 94 6.56 6.55 -17.70
CA ALA A 94 5.43 7.41 -18.00
C ALA A 94 4.95 8.14 -16.72
N VAL A 95 5.65 9.22 -16.38
CA VAL A 95 5.26 10.20 -15.37
C VAL A 95 3.93 10.79 -15.84
N VAL A 96 2.84 10.44 -15.17
CA VAL A 96 1.59 11.18 -15.30
C VAL A 96 1.88 12.59 -14.79
N HIS A 97 2.03 13.55 -15.71
CA HIS A 97 2.14 14.96 -15.39
C HIS A 97 0.81 15.41 -14.75
N ARG A 98 0.79 15.41 -13.42
CA ARG A 98 -0.33 15.78 -12.56
C ARG A 98 -0.32 17.29 -12.31
N GLU A 99 -0.63 18.11 -13.31
CA GLU A 99 -0.76 19.55 -13.07
C GLU A 99 -2.16 19.95 -12.57
N ASP A 100 -3.17 19.09 -12.75
CA ASP A 100 -4.56 19.32 -12.28
C ASP A 100 -5.03 18.37 -11.17
N TRP A 101 -4.17 17.47 -10.66
CA TRP A 101 -4.56 16.48 -9.65
C TRP A 101 -4.54 17.08 -8.24
N ARG A 102 -5.68 17.60 -7.78
CA ARG A 102 -5.92 18.11 -6.41
C ARG A 102 -6.74 17.13 -5.55
N PHE A 103 -6.41 15.84 -5.55
CA PHE A 103 -6.90 14.91 -4.54
C PHE A 103 -5.89 14.85 -3.38
N PRO A 104 -6.28 14.63 -2.12
CA PRO A 104 -5.32 14.51 -1.04
C PRO A 104 -4.53 13.23 -1.29
N ASP A 105 -3.40 13.36 -1.98
CA ASP A 105 -2.39 12.30 -2.12
C ASP A 105 -1.91 11.82 -0.75
N ARG A 106 -2.25 12.59 0.30
CA ARG A 106 -1.93 12.37 1.70
C ARG A 106 -3.15 11.90 2.50
N ALA A 107 -3.01 10.76 3.18
CA ALA A 107 -3.96 10.29 4.18
C ALA A 107 -3.30 10.27 5.56
N ASP A 108 -3.90 10.97 6.52
CA ASP A 108 -3.40 11.05 7.89
C ASP A 108 -4.19 10.13 8.82
N GLY A 109 -3.52 9.57 9.82
CA GLY A 109 -4.14 8.79 10.89
C GLY A 109 -3.48 9.08 12.23
N ARG A 110 -4.25 9.00 13.31
CA ARG A 110 -3.79 9.22 14.68
C ARG A 110 -4.26 8.09 15.57
N ASP A 111 -3.46 7.81 16.59
CA ASP A 111 -3.89 6.90 17.65
C ASP A 111 -4.97 7.57 18.53
N GLN A 112 -5.57 6.78 19.42
CA GLN A 112 -6.63 7.27 20.32
C GLN A 112 -6.15 8.40 21.24
N THR A 113 -4.87 8.39 21.63
CA THR A 113 -4.30 9.41 22.52
C THR A 113 -3.84 10.67 21.78
N ARG A 114 -3.83 10.63 20.43
CA ARG A 114 -3.31 11.68 19.54
C ARG A 114 -1.82 12.01 19.75
N LEU A 115 -1.10 11.14 20.44
CA LEU A 115 0.35 11.25 20.64
C LEU A 115 1.13 10.63 19.48
N VAL A 116 0.49 9.74 18.71
CA VAL A 116 1.07 9.13 17.52
C VAL A 116 0.30 9.57 16.28
N HIS A 117 1.04 10.06 15.29
CA HIS A 117 0.52 10.46 13.99
C HIS A 117 1.30 9.76 12.88
N VAL A 118 0.57 9.22 11.92
CA VAL A 118 1.12 8.60 10.72
C VAL A 118 0.47 9.24 9.51
N ALA A 119 1.28 9.71 8.57
CA ALA A 119 0.81 10.23 7.30
C ALA A 119 1.33 9.35 6.17
N LEU A 120 0.44 8.99 5.26
CA LEU A 120 0.75 8.26 4.04
C LEU A 120 0.67 9.20 2.87
N ARG A 121 1.62 9.11 1.94
CA ARG A 121 1.47 9.65 0.60
C ARG A 121 1.59 8.53 -0.42
N ASN A 122 0.56 8.33 -1.24
CA ASN A 122 0.49 7.15 -2.12
C ASN A 122 0.73 5.84 -1.33
N LYS A 123 1.80 5.10 -1.66
CA LYS A 123 2.19 3.82 -1.04
C LYS A 123 3.34 3.98 -0.03
N THR A 124 3.66 5.21 0.35
CA THR A 124 4.83 5.54 1.16
C THR A 124 4.39 6.21 2.45
N VAL A 125 5.08 5.93 3.56
CA VAL A 125 4.89 6.65 4.81
C VAL A 125 5.68 7.96 4.74
N GLU A 126 4.99 9.08 4.75
CA GLU A 126 5.59 10.43 4.69
C GLU A 126 6.03 10.89 6.09
N THR A 127 5.18 10.63 7.08
CA THR A 127 5.38 11.05 8.47
C THR A 127 5.11 9.89 9.42
N VAL A 128 5.98 9.74 10.40
CA VAL A 128 5.72 8.99 11.63
C VAL A 128 6.16 9.90 12.76
N GLU A 129 5.19 10.37 13.54
CA GLU A 129 5.41 11.24 14.68
C GLU A 129 4.96 10.53 15.96
N VAL A 130 5.85 10.46 16.96
CA VAL A 130 5.61 9.82 18.26
C VAL A 130 5.98 10.82 19.36
N ALA A 131 4.98 11.54 19.87
CA ALA A 131 5.18 12.64 20.80
C ALA A 131 5.28 12.15 22.25
N GLY A 132 6.47 12.25 22.84
CA GLY A 132 6.69 12.18 24.30
C GLY A 132 6.21 10.89 24.98
N CYS A 133 6.20 9.77 24.27
CA CYS A 133 5.67 8.50 24.78
C CYS A 133 6.60 7.29 24.57
N PHE A 134 7.89 7.53 24.31
CA PHE A 134 8.92 6.48 24.18
C PHE A 134 9.14 5.71 25.50
N ASP A 135 8.95 6.38 26.64
CA ASP A 135 9.00 5.83 28.00
C ASP A 135 7.90 4.79 28.27
N ARG A 136 6.82 4.78 27.48
CA ARG A 136 5.73 3.79 27.59
C ARG A 136 6.11 2.42 27.02
N GLY A 137 7.28 2.31 26.40
CA GLY A 137 7.85 1.07 25.87
C GLY A 137 7.30 0.65 24.52
N GLY A 138 8.03 -0.24 23.85
CA GLY A 138 7.78 -0.59 22.44
C GLY A 138 6.43 -1.25 22.17
N ARG A 139 5.87 -2.00 23.13
CA ARG A 139 4.53 -2.58 22.96
C ARG A 139 3.45 -1.52 22.86
N TRP A 140 3.51 -0.49 23.71
CA TRP A 140 2.52 0.58 23.69
C TRP A 140 2.66 1.43 22.42
N VAL A 141 3.91 1.85 22.11
CA VAL A 141 4.23 2.63 20.92
C VAL A 141 3.84 1.88 19.64
N GLY A 142 4.17 0.60 19.55
CA GLY A 142 3.83 -0.25 18.41
C GLY A 142 2.32 -0.34 18.17
N ASN A 143 1.53 -0.55 19.24
CA ASN A 143 0.07 -0.57 19.13
C ASN A 143 -0.49 0.80 18.67
N ALA A 144 0.05 1.91 19.18
CA ALA A 144 -0.39 3.25 18.78
C ALA A 144 -0.07 3.54 17.31
N ILE A 145 1.12 3.15 16.83
CA ILE A 145 1.50 3.24 15.42
C ILE A 145 0.58 2.39 14.55
N MET A 146 0.30 1.15 14.96
CA MET A 146 -0.63 0.28 14.23
C MET A 146 -2.01 0.91 14.08
N GLN A 147 -2.55 1.49 15.16
CA GLN A 147 -3.84 2.19 15.11
C GLN A 147 -3.81 3.37 14.15
N ALA A 148 -2.80 4.24 14.28
CA ALA A 148 -2.65 5.43 13.44
C ALA A 148 -2.49 5.06 11.95
N LEU A 149 -1.61 4.10 11.64
CA LEU A 149 -1.38 3.64 10.27
C LEU A 149 -2.62 2.98 9.66
N ASN A 150 -3.31 2.10 10.41
CA ASN A 150 -4.53 1.47 9.91
C ASN A 150 -5.63 2.50 9.65
N GLN A 151 -5.78 3.52 10.50
CA GLN A 151 -6.70 4.62 10.22
C GLN A 151 -6.34 5.39 8.94
N ALA A 152 -5.04 5.63 8.71
CA ALA A 152 -4.59 6.29 7.48
C ALA A 152 -4.86 5.43 6.23
N LEU A 153 -4.65 4.11 6.31
CA LEU A 153 -4.93 3.16 5.23
C LEU A 153 -6.43 3.10 4.91
N GLU A 154 -7.29 3.03 5.93
CA GLU A 154 -8.75 3.01 5.78
C GLU A 154 -9.26 4.30 5.11
N ARG A 155 -8.75 5.47 5.52
CA ARG A 155 -9.10 6.75 4.90
C ARG A 155 -8.72 6.80 3.43
N ARG A 156 -7.49 6.38 3.11
CA ARG A 156 -7.02 6.29 1.72
C ARG A 156 -7.91 5.37 0.88
N GLU A 157 -8.32 4.23 1.43
CA GLU A 157 -9.21 3.30 0.74
C GLU A 157 -10.60 3.92 0.50
N SER A 158 -11.13 4.63 1.49
CA SER A 158 -12.39 5.38 1.36
C SER A 158 -12.30 6.46 0.27
N ASP A 159 -11.19 7.19 0.21
CA ASP A 159 -10.97 8.24 -0.79
C ASP A 159 -10.91 7.67 -2.21
N VAL A 160 -10.21 6.52 -2.37
CA VAL A 160 -10.17 5.79 -3.64
C VAL A 160 -11.55 5.29 -4.03
N LYS A 161 -12.32 4.75 -3.09
CA LYS A 161 -13.69 4.29 -3.36
C LYS A 161 -14.59 5.44 -3.82
N HIS A 162 -14.56 6.57 -3.13
CA HIS A 162 -15.32 7.75 -3.51
C HIS A 162 -14.92 8.31 -4.88
N LEU A 163 -13.65 8.16 -5.28
CA LEU A 163 -13.22 8.52 -6.63
C LEU A 163 -13.89 7.64 -7.69
N PHE A 164 -13.90 6.33 -7.50
CA PHE A 164 -14.57 5.40 -8.42
C PHE A 164 -16.09 5.62 -8.48
N GLU A 165 -16.71 6.03 -7.37
CA GLU A 165 -18.13 6.41 -7.33
C GLU A 165 -18.41 7.69 -8.14
N ARG A 166 -17.49 8.67 -8.13
CA ARG A 166 -17.61 9.92 -8.91
C ARG A 166 -17.33 9.72 -10.40
N TYR A 167 -16.44 8.81 -10.75
CA TYR A 167 -16.03 8.52 -12.11
C TYR A 167 -16.26 7.03 -12.42
N PRO A 168 -17.52 6.62 -12.61
CA PRO A 168 -17.83 5.22 -12.87
C PRO A 168 -17.21 4.80 -14.21
N VAL A 169 -16.35 3.78 -14.15
CA VAL A 169 -15.83 3.12 -15.36
C VAL A 169 -16.90 2.14 -15.83
N ALA A 170 -17.31 2.24 -17.10
CA ALA A 170 -18.28 1.31 -17.67
C ALA A 170 -17.72 -0.13 -17.60
N PRO A 171 -18.52 -1.13 -17.21
CA PRO A 171 -18.06 -2.51 -17.22
C PRO A 171 -17.73 -2.94 -18.65
N VAL A 172 -16.60 -3.62 -18.82
CA VAL A 172 -16.17 -4.17 -20.11
C VAL A 172 -17.19 -5.21 -20.56
N THR A 173 -17.80 -5.01 -21.73
CA THR A 173 -18.81 -5.91 -22.28
C THR A 173 -18.17 -7.09 -23.03
N PRO A 174 -18.91 -8.19 -23.28
CA PRO A 174 -18.44 -9.28 -24.14
C PRO A 174 -18.06 -8.81 -25.56
N ALA A 175 -18.76 -7.81 -26.09
CA ALA A 175 -18.45 -7.23 -27.40
C ALA A 175 -17.11 -6.47 -27.39
N ASP A 176 -16.83 -5.69 -26.34
CA ASP A 176 -15.53 -5.02 -26.17
C ASP A 176 -14.38 -6.04 -26.10
N ARG A 177 -14.62 -7.21 -25.49
CA ARG A 177 -13.65 -8.31 -25.40
C ARG A 177 -13.39 -8.95 -26.77
N GLU A 178 -14.43 -9.20 -27.55
CA GLU A 178 -14.32 -9.79 -28.88
C GLU A 178 -13.62 -8.85 -29.86
N GLU A 179 -13.93 -7.55 -29.82
CA GLU A 179 -13.21 -6.52 -30.59
C GLU A 179 -11.71 -6.50 -30.25
N LEU A 180 -11.37 -6.64 -28.96
CA LEU A 180 -9.98 -6.64 -28.50
C LEU A 180 -9.24 -7.91 -28.99
N LEU A 181 -9.89 -9.07 -28.96
CA LEU A 181 -9.38 -10.32 -29.54
C LEU A 181 -9.15 -10.23 -31.04
N GLU A 182 -10.07 -9.62 -31.79
CA GLU A 182 -9.89 -9.39 -33.23
C GLU A 182 -8.70 -8.47 -33.52
N ARG A 183 -8.55 -7.39 -32.75
CA ARG A 183 -7.37 -6.50 -32.85
C ARG A 183 -6.07 -7.24 -32.57
N ILE A 184 -6.03 -8.12 -31.57
CA ILE A 184 -4.86 -8.94 -31.26
C ILE A 184 -4.51 -9.85 -32.43
N ARG A 185 -5.52 -10.52 -33.02
CA ARG A 185 -5.32 -11.40 -34.18
C ARG A 185 -4.81 -10.64 -35.40
N ALA A 186 -5.29 -9.41 -35.63
CA ALA A 186 -4.87 -8.57 -36.75
C ALA A 186 -3.44 -8.00 -36.59
N LEU A 187 -2.89 -7.98 -35.38
CA LEU A 187 -1.54 -7.49 -35.07
C LEU A 187 -0.48 -8.60 -35.04
N ARG A 188 -0.88 -9.87 -35.18
CA ARG A 188 0.02 -11.02 -35.40
C ARG A 188 0.25 -11.23 -36.90
#